data_AF-A0A1F5CB04-F1
#
_entry.id   AF-A0A1F5CB04-F1
#
_cell.length_a   1.000
_cell.length_b   1.000
_cell.length_c   1.000
_cell.angle_alpha   90.00
_cell.angle_beta   90.00
_cell.angle_gamma   90.00
#
_symmetry.space_group_name_H-M   'P 1'
#
loop_
_entity.id
_entity.type
_entity.pdbx_description
1 polymer ?
#
loop_
_entity_poly.entity_id
_entity_poly.type
_entity_poly.pdbx_seq_one_letter_code
_entity_poly.pdbx_strand_id
1 'polypeptide(L)'
;MIDFSKLTEQKISQKFGALPQGLKDVLSSTRTSSVVENIGKLNRLNDDQVLILQQLVGLVILGFVDFDEMKQEMLDAISITKSLVSPIAEEIRHKIFLPIINPLQQSQGIERASNIYFEIINENTIGGLSINKIKNAGLAPDEKREKLKSIIQNKYNHLPPDQKQLILQTISMRDKNEKNQAISALPKDTQWMINAKEVTTAPIWEF
;
A
#
# COMPACT_ATOMS: atom_id res chain seq x y z
N MET A 1 -15.31 9.46 1.67
CA MET A 1 -15.70 10.39 2.75
C MET A 1 -15.55 9.68 4.08
N ILE A 2 -14.68 10.19 4.94
CA ILE A 2 -14.41 9.63 6.28
C ILE A 2 -15.68 9.58 7.13
N ASP A 3 -15.91 8.42 7.74
CA ASP A 3 -16.97 8.24 8.73
C ASP A 3 -16.49 8.77 10.10
N PHE A 4 -16.75 10.06 10.35
CA PHE A 4 -16.36 10.74 11.59
C PHE A 4 -16.96 10.11 12.85
N SER A 5 -18.04 9.33 12.75
CA SER A 5 -18.61 8.63 13.91
C SER A 5 -17.66 7.57 14.49
N LYS A 6 -16.68 7.11 13.69
CA LYS A 6 -15.65 6.17 14.10
C LYS A 6 -14.43 6.84 14.76
N LEU A 7 -14.31 8.16 14.68
CA LEU A 7 -13.19 8.93 15.22
C LEU A 7 -13.47 9.42 16.65
N THR A 8 -13.84 8.51 17.54
CA THR A 8 -13.98 8.82 18.96
C THR A 8 -12.61 8.86 19.64
N GLU A 9 -12.45 9.70 20.66
CA GLU A 9 -11.19 9.78 21.43
C GLU A 9 -10.75 8.40 21.95
N GLN A 10 -11.69 7.63 22.48
CA GLN A 10 -11.43 6.26 22.94
C GLN A 10 -10.88 5.37 21.82
N LYS A 11 -11.44 5.47 20.60
CA LYS A 11 -10.99 4.66 19.47
C LYS A 11 -9.61 5.09 18.97
N ILE A 12 -9.36 6.40 18.93
CA ILE A 12 -8.06 6.97 18.57
C ILE A 12 -7.00 6.52 19.59
N SER A 13 -7.27 6.63 20.89
CA SER A 13 -6.36 6.17 21.94
C SER A 13 -6.12 4.66 21.85
N GLN A 14 -7.14 3.86 21.54
CA GLN A 14 -7.00 2.42 21.34
C GLN A 14 -6.07 2.11 20.16
N LYS A 15 -6.31 2.73 18.99
CA LYS A 15 -5.49 2.54 17.79
C LYS A 15 -4.05 3.01 18.03
N PHE A 16 -3.87 4.18 18.63
CA PHE A 16 -2.55 4.71 18.99
C PHE A 16 -1.82 3.78 19.95
N GLY A 17 -2.48 3.29 21.01
CA GLY A 17 -1.90 2.37 21.98
C GLY A 17 -1.41 1.06 21.34
N ALA A 18 -2.13 0.57 20.33
CA ALA A 18 -1.80 -0.64 19.58
C ALA A 18 -0.67 -0.46 18.56
N LEU A 19 -0.24 0.77 18.25
CA LEU A 19 0.86 1.00 17.32
C LEU A 19 2.20 0.51 17.91
N PRO A 20 3.08 -0.11 17.08
CA PRO A 20 4.49 -0.29 17.39
C PRO A 20 5.16 1.05 17.72
N GLN A 21 6.20 1.02 18.55
CA GLN A 21 6.88 2.24 19.01
C GLN A 21 7.37 3.11 17.84
N GLY A 22 7.95 2.51 16.79
CA GLY A 22 8.39 3.26 15.61
C GLY A 22 7.26 4.03 14.91
N LEU A 23 6.03 3.52 14.90
CA LEU A 23 4.88 4.24 14.33
C LEU A 23 4.37 5.34 15.27
N LYS A 24 4.42 5.12 16.59
CA LYS A 24 4.12 6.16 17.59
C LYS A 24 5.09 7.33 17.50
N ASP A 25 6.38 7.03 17.32
CA ASP A 25 7.44 8.03 17.20
C ASP A 25 7.25 8.86 15.93
N VAL A 26 6.90 8.23 14.80
CA VAL A 26 6.58 8.94 13.56
C VAL A 26 5.40 9.90 13.76
N LEU A 27 4.30 9.38 14.33
CA LEU A 27 3.07 10.16 14.50
C LEU A 27 3.27 11.35 15.44
N SER A 28 4.11 11.20 16.46
CA SER A 28 4.44 12.24 17.43
C SER A 28 5.63 13.12 17.03
N SER A 29 6.34 12.81 15.94
CA SER A 29 7.54 13.55 15.57
C SER A 29 7.22 14.89 14.91
N THR A 30 7.94 15.93 15.36
CA THR A 30 7.98 17.23 14.68
C THR A 30 8.44 17.09 13.23
N ARG A 31 9.33 16.12 12.95
CA ARG A 31 9.81 15.84 11.59
C ARG A 31 8.67 15.51 10.63
N THR A 32 7.75 14.62 11.00
CA THR A 32 6.61 14.27 10.15
C THR A 32 5.77 15.51 9.86
N SER A 33 5.43 16.29 10.89
CA SER A 33 4.64 17.52 10.74
C SER A 33 5.33 18.53 9.81
N SER A 34 6.64 18.77 9.99
CA SER A 34 7.41 19.67 9.12
C SER A 34 7.53 19.16 7.69
N VAL A 35 7.61 17.84 7.47
CA VAL A 35 7.64 17.26 6.12
C VAL A 35 6.30 17.52 5.42
N VAL A 36 5.16 17.25 6.08
CA VAL A 36 3.84 17.52 5.49
C VAL A 36 3.65 19.02 5.22
N GLU A 37 4.06 19.87 6.17
CA GLU A 37 3.99 21.33 6.01
C GLU A 37 4.79 21.81 4.81
N ASN A 38 6.03 21.31 4.64
CA ASN A 38 6.85 21.65 3.48
C ASN A 38 6.23 21.17 2.16
N ILE A 39 5.68 19.95 2.12
CA ILE A 39 5.00 19.43 0.93
C ILE A 39 3.81 20.32 0.58
N GLY A 40 2.99 20.71 1.56
CA GLY A 40 1.84 21.57 1.34
C GLY A 40 2.24 22.97 0.86
N LYS A 41 3.24 23.59 1.48
CA LYS A 41 3.77 24.91 1.06
C LYS A 41 4.33 24.89 -0.36
N LEU A 42 5.09 23.85 -0.73
CA LEU A 42 5.63 23.70 -2.09
C LEU A 42 4.51 23.57 -3.14
N ASN A 43 3.37 22.99 -2.75
CA ASN A 43 2.19 22.84 -3.60
C ASN A 43 1.16 23.96 -3.40
N ARG A 44 1.54 25.06 -2.73
CA ARG A 44 0.71 26.25 -2.50
C ARG A 44 -0.59 25.98 -1.75
N LEU A 45 -0.60 24.98 -0.87
CA LEU A 45 -1.69 24.79 0.08
C LEU A 45 -1.63 25.90 1.13
N ASN A 46 -2.79 26.38 1.56
CA ASN A 46 -2.90 27.28 2.71
C ASN A 46 -2.78 26.51 4.04
N ASP A 47 -2.68 27.24 5.15
CA ASP A 47 -2.44 26.62 6.47
C ASP A 47 -3.56 25.66 6.91
N ASP A 48 -4.81 25.97 6.60
CA ASP A 48 -5.96 25.08 6.89
C ASP A 48 -5.87 23.78 6.08
N GLN A 49 -5.52 23.87 4.80
CA GLN A 49 -5.32 22.72 3.92
C GLN A 49 -4.15 21.86 4.36
N VAL A 50 -3.06 22.48 4.82
CA VAL A 50 -1.91 21.78 5.41
C VAL A 50 -2.32 21.04 6.67
N LEU A 51 -3.12 21.67 7.53
CA LEU A 51 -3.61 21.05 8.76
C LEU A 51 -4.48 19.82 8.46
N ILE A 52 -5.39 19.90 7.49
CA ILE A 52 -6.19 18.75 7.05
C ILE A 52 -5.30 17.65 6.48
N LEU A 53 -4.27 18.01 5.68
CA LEU A 53 -3.32 17.03 5.14
C LEU A 53 -2.55 16.31 6.25
N GLN A 54 -2.11 17.02 7.30
CA GLN A 54 -1.46 16.43 8.46
C GLN A 54 -2.39 15.46 9.21
N GLN A 55 -3.65 15.83 9.39
CA GLN A 55 -4.66 14.96 9.99
C GLN A 55 -4.88 13.69 9.17
N LEU A 56 -5.01 13.81 7.84
CA LEU A 56 -5.16 12.67 6.93
C LEU A 56 -3.96 11.72 7.01
N VAL A 57 -2.73 12.25 7.00
CA VAL A 57 -1.52 11.43 7.19
C VAL A 57 -1.56 10.68 8.53
N GLY A 58 -2.00 11.33 9.60
CA GLY A 58 -2.15 10.70 10.91
C GLY A 58 -3.21 9.60 10.91
N LEU A 59 -4.36 9.82 10.26
CA LEU A 59 -5.42 8.82 10.13
C LEU A 59 -4.97 7.59 9.34
N VAL A 60 -4.12 7.77 8.32
CA VAL A 60 -3.50 6.66 7.58
C VAL A 60 -2.55 5.87 8.47
N ILE A 61 -1.69 6.53 9.25
CA ILE A 61 -0.79 5.86 10.19
C ILE A 61 -1.58 5.07 11.25
N LEU A 62 -2.71 5.60 11.71
CA LEU A 62 -3.60 4.94 12.67
C LEU A 62 -4.47 3.82 12.03
N GLY A 63 -4.45 3.68 10.70
CA GLY A 63 -5.25 2.72 9.96
C GLY A 63 -6.76 2.96 10.11
N PHE A 64 -7.18 4.23 10.06
CA PHE A 64 -8.59 4.62 9.92
C PHE A 64 -8.97 4.91 8.46
N VAL A 65 -7.97 5.23 7.64
CA VAL A 65 -8.11 5.61 6.24
C VAL A 65 -6.97 4.94 5.48
N ASP A 66 -7.28 4.32 4.36
CA ASP A 66 -6.22 3.73 3.53
C ASP A 66 -5.54 4.79 2.67
N PHE A 67 -4.32 4.53 2.21
CA PHE A 67 -3.56 5.53 1.45
C PHE A 67 -4.23 5.94 0.13
N ASP A 68 -4.97 5.04 -0.51
CA ASP A 68 -5.74 5.37 -1.72
C ASP A 68 -7.02 6.15 -1.38
N GLU A 69 -7.65 5.86 -0.24
CA GLU A 69 -8.76 6.68 0.28
C GLU A 69 -8.27 8.08 0.64
N MET A 70 -7.07 8.22 1.21
CA MET A 70 -6.44 9.51 1.49
C MET A 70 -6.41 10.40 0.25
N LYS A 71 -6.11 9.86 -0.93
CA LYS A 71 -6.11 10.63 -2.19
C LYS A 71 -7.50 11.17 -2.54
N GLN A 72 -8.56 10.41 -2.26
CA GLN A 72 -9.93 10.86 -2.45
C GLN A 72 -10.31 11.91 -1.40
N GLU A 73 -9.94 11.69 -0.13
CA GLU A 73 -10.16 12.68 0.92
C GLU A 73 -9.38 13.99 0.67
N MET A 74 -8.24 13.94 -0.01
CA MET A 74 -7.55 15.16 -0.46
C MET A 74 -8.40 15.96 -1.46
N LEU A 75 -9.09 15.30 -2.39
CA LEU A 75 -10.01 15.96 -3.32
C LEU A 75 -11.20 16.57 -2.58
N ASP A 76 -11.80 15.80 -1.67
CA ASP A 76 -13.06 16.16 -1.04
C ASP A 76 -12.87 17.13 0.13
N ALA A 77 -11.92 16.87 1.03
CA ALA A 77 -11.71 17.64 2.26
C ALA A 77 -10.75 18.82 2.09
N ILE A 78 -9.69 18.67 1.29
CA ILE A 78 -8.72 19.76 1.05
C ILE A 78 -9.15 20.63 -0.15
N SER A 79 -10.10 20.15 -0.97
CA SER A 79 -10.56 20.84 -2.19
C SER A 79 -9.42 21.16 -3.16
N ILE A 80 -8.44 20.26 -3.28
CA ILE A 80 -7.33 20.42 -4.23
C ILE A 80 -7.69 19.87 -5.61
N THR A 81 -7.03 20.37 -6.65
CA THR A 81 -7.25 19.87 -8.01
C THR A 81 -6.68 18.47 -8.19
N LYS A 82 -7.33 17.65 -9.02
CA LYS A 82 -6.87 16.29 -9.36
C LYS A 82 -5.41 16.21 -9.80
N SER A 83 -4.90 17.26 -10.44
CA SER A 83 -3.50 17.34 -10.87
C SER A 83 -2.51 17.43 -9.71
N LEU A 84 -2.90 17.93 -8.54
CA LEU A 84 -2.03 18.09 -7.36
C LEU A 84 -2.09 16.90 -6.40
N VAL A 85 -3.16 16.10 -6.43
CA VAL A 85 -3.33 14.94 -5.55
C VAL A 85 -2.19 13.94 -5.70
N SER A 86 -1.91 13.49 -6.93
CA SER A 86 -0.89 12.45 -7.14
C SER A 86 0.53 12.91 -6.75
N PRO A 87 1.01 14.11 -7.15
CA PRO A 87 2.30 14.61 -6.70
C PRO A 87 2.44 14.68 -5.18
N ILE A 88 1.44 15.26 -4.49
CA ILE A 88 1.47 15.41 -3.03
C ILE A 88 1.45 14.04 -2.35
N ALA A 89 0.57 13.14 -2.79
CA ALA A 89 0.47 11.79 -2.24
C ALA A 89 1.78 11.03 -2.41
N GLU A 90 2.40 11.07 -3.60
CA GLU A 90 3.68 10.40 -3.84
C GLU A 90 4.82 11.00 -2.99
N GLU A 91 4.86 12.32 -2.78
CA GLU A 91 5.84 12.90 -1.87
C GLU A 91 5.66 12.43 -0.42
N ILE A 92 4.42 12.37 0.06
CA ILE A 92 4.09 11.83 1.38
C ILE A 92 4.51 10.36 1.47
N ARG A 93 4.22 9.56 0.44
CA ARG A 93 4.63 8.15 0.36
C ARG A 93 6.13 8.01 0.50
N HIS A 94 6.91 8.76 -0.26
CA HIS A 94 8.38 8.63 -0.26
C HIS A 94 9.04 9.21 0.99
N LYS A 95 8.53 10.32 1.54
CA LYS A 95 9.20 11.04 2.63
C LYS A 95 8.75 10.61 4.02
N ILE A 96 7.53 10.08 4.13
CA ILE A 96 6.93 9.67 5.40
C ILE A 96 6.76 8.17 5.43
N PHE A 97 5.98 7.58 4.53
CA PHE A 97 5.65 6.16 4.64
C PHE A 97 6.86 5.24 4.37
N LEU A 98 7.56 5.36 3.23
CA LEU A 98 8.68 4.47 2.86
C LEU A 98 9.79 4.35 3.92
N PRO A 99 10.30 5.44 4.53
CA PRO A 99 11.33 5.36 5.57
C PRO A 99 10.91 4.58 6.81
N ILE A 100 9.61 4.43 7.03
CA ILE A 100 9.03 3.67 8.14
C ILE A 100 8.93 2.18 7.79
N ILE A 101 8.66 1.88 6.52
CA ILE A 101 8.47 0.51 6.04
C ILE A 101 9.77 -0.28 6.11
N ASN A 102 10.87 0.30 5.62
CA ASN A 102 12.13 -0.42 5.44
C ASN A 102 12.69 -0.99 6.77
N PRO A 103 12.70 -0.24 7.90
CA PRO A 103 13.19 -0.76 9.17
C PRO A 103 12.23 -1.74 9.86
N LEU A 104 10.91 -1.57 9.69
CA LEU A 104 9.90 -2.48 10.25
C LEU A 104 9.94 -3.85 9.58
N GLN A 105 10.25 -3.91 8.28
CA GLN A 105 10.46 -5.15 7.54
C GLN A 105 11.73 -5.90 7.97
N GLN A 106 12.77 -5.17 8.39
CA GLN A 106 14.05 -5.77 8.80
C GLN A 106 14.07 -6.23 10.26
N SER A 107 13.28 -5.59 11.14
CA SER A 107 13.37 -5.79 12.58
C SER A 107 12.34 -6.78 13.15
N GLN A 108 11.24 -7.07 12.46
CA GLN A 108 10.16 -7.89 13.01
C GLN A 108 9.47 -8.75 11.93
N GLY A 109 9.58 -10.08 12.06
CA GLY A 109 8.74 -11.05 11.34
C GLY A 109 7.29 -11.01 11.87
N ILE A 110 6.56 -9.91 11.63
CA ILE A 110 5.22 -9.69 12.16
C ILE A 110 4.21 -9.47 11.04
N GLU A 111 3.35 -10.48 10.86
CA GLU A 111 2.13 -10.54 10.06
C GLU A 111 1.17 -9.33 10.20
N ARG A 112 1.28 -8.52 11.27
CA ARG A 112 0.32 -7.44 11.57
C ARG A 112 0.71 -6.06 11.05
N ALA A 113 2.00 -5.71 11.01
CA ALA A 113 2.42 -4.51 10.29
C ALA A 113 2.21 -4.72 8.79
N SER A 114 2.48 -5.94 8.30
CA SER A 114 2.24 -6.34 6.92
C SER A 114 0.78 -6.18 6.49
N ASN A 115 -0.21 -6.41 7.36
CA ASN A 115 -1.63 -6.23 7.03
C ASN A 115 -2.05 -4.76 6.86
N ILE A 116 -1.55 -3.84 7.70
CA ILE A 116 -1.76 -2.38 7.49
C ILE A 116 -1.01 -1.94 6.21
N TYR A 117 0.12 -2.58 5.91
CA TYR A 117 0.85 -2.38 4.65
C TYR A 117 0.15 -2.96 3.42
N PHE A 118 -0.68 -4.00 3.56
CA PHE A 118 -1.41 -4.57 2.43
C PHE A 118 -2.55 -3.66 1.97
N GLU A 119 -3.24 -2.93 2.85
CA GLU A 119 -4.26 -1.94 2.45
C GLU A 119 -3.64 -0.68 1.79
N ILE A 120 -2.41 -0.31 2.15
CA ILE A 120 -1.68 0.82 1.54
C ILE A 120 -1.11 0.48 0.14
N ILE A 121 -0.92 -0.81 -0.18
CA ILE A 121 -0.24 -1.29 -1.41
C ILE A 121 -1.15 -2.15 -2.32
N ASN A 122 -2.21 -2.78 -1.80
CA ASN A 122 -3.27 -3.46 -2.55
C ASN A 122 -4.60 -2.76 -2.17
N GLU A 123 -5.33 -2.13 -3.07
CA GLU A 123 -5.76 -2.67 -4.35
C GLU A 123 -5.63 -1.64 -5.46
N ASN A 124 -5.06 -2.06 -6.59
CA ASN A 124 -5.11 -1.39 -7.90
C ASN A 124 -3.89 -0.60 -8.37
N THR A 125 -2.70 -0.77 -7.79
CA THR A 125 -1.49 -0.27 -8.48
C THR A 125 -0.24 -1.10 -8.21
N ILE A 126 0.19 -1.90 -9.20
CA ILE A 126 1.53 -2.49 -9.21
C ILE A 126 2.41 -1.63 -10.12
N GLY A 127 3.44 -0.98 -9.55
CA GLY A 127 4.44 -0.22 -10.33
C GLY A 127 3.87 0.94 -11.15
N GLY A 128 2.86 1.65 -10.63
CA GLY A 128 2.18 2.73 -11.36
C GLY A 128 1.21 2.25 -12.45
N LEU A 129 1.09 0.93 -12.66
CA LEU A 129 0.10 0.33 -13.56
C LEU A 129 -1.00 -0.33 -12.73
N SER A 130 -2.22 0.16 -12.93
CA SER A 130 -3.38 -0.42 -12.27
C SER A 130 -3.72 -1.76 -12.90
N ILE A 131 -3.76 -2.83 -12.11
CA ILE A 131 -4.19 -4.16 -12.58
C ILE A 131 -5.59 -4.04 -13.22
N ASN A 132 -6.45 -3.18 -12.68
CA ASN A 132 -7.76 -2.89 -13.25
C ASN A 132 -7.68 -2.19 -14.61
N LYS A 133 -6.67 -1.32 -14.85
CA LYS A 133 -6.42 -0.76 -16.18
C LYS A 133 -6.02 -1.84 -17.19
N ILE A 134 -5.31 -2.89 -16.79
CA ILE A 134 -4.93 -4.00 -17.69
C ILE A 134 -6.11 -4.94 -17.93
N LYS A 135 -6.88 -5.25 -16.88
CA LYS A 135 -8.13 -6.04 -16.99
C LYS A 135 -9.12 -5.39 -17.95
N ASN A 136 -9.30 -4.07 -17.82
CA ASN A 136 -10.23 -3.27 -18.62
C ASN A 136 -9.63 -2.73 -19.92
N ALA A 137 -8.36 -3.00 -20.21
CA ALA A 137 -7.79 -2.64 -21.51
C ALA A 137 -8.39 -3.56 -22.59
N GLY A 138 -8.70 -2.99 -23.76
CA GLY A 138 -9.11 -3.75 -24.96
C GLY A 138 -7.97 -4.59 -25.58
N LEU A 139 -7.03 -5.05 -24.77
CA LEU A 139 -5.90 -5.89 -25.17
C LEU A 139 -6.37 -7.33 -25.35
N ALA A 140 -5.70 -8.06 -26.23
CA ALA A 140 -5.91 -9.50 -26.36
C ALA A 140 -5.50 -10.22 -25.05
N PRO A 141 -6.10 -11.39 -24.72
CA PRO A 141 -5.77 -12.13 -23.51
C PRO A 141 -4.27 -12.42 -23.34
N ASP A 142 -3.58 -12.77 -24.43
CA ASP A 142 -2.15 -13.07 -24.40
C ASP A 142 -1.30 -11.82 -24.12
N GLU A 143 -1.70 -10.66 -24.64
CA GLU A 143 -1.04 -9.38 -24.35
C GLU A 143 -1.25 -8.98 -22.89
N LYS A 144 -2.44 -9.20 -22.33
CA LYS A 144 -2.71 -8.98 -20.90
C LYS A 144 -1.81 -9.86 -20.04
N ARG A 145 -1.64 -11.14 -20.42
CA ARG A 145 -0.78 -12.10 -19.72
C ARG A 145 0.68 -11.68 -19.73
N GLU A 146 1.24 -11.31 -20.88
CA GLU A 146 2.63 -10.86 -20.97
C GLU A 146 2.88 -9.55 -20.21
N LYS A 147 1.91 -8.63 -20.24
CA LYS A 147 1.99 -7.38 -19.46
C LYS A 147 1.94 -7.66 -17.96
N LEU A 148 1.08 -8.56 -17.50
CA LEU A 148 1.03 -9.02 -16.11
C LEU A 148 2.33 -9.69 -15.68
N LYS A 149 2.90 -10.58 -16.51
CA LYS A 149 4.19 -11.23 -16.23
C LYS A 149 5.34 -10.23 -16.06
N SER A 150 5.46 -9.26 -16.96
CA SER A 150 6.52 -8.24 -16.88
C SER A 150 6.41 -7.36 -15.62
N ILE A 151 5.18 -7.03 -15.20
CA ILE A 151 4.93 -6.29 -13.97
C ILE A 151 5.31 -7.10 -12.73
N ILE A 152 4.88 -8.36 -12.68
CA ILE A 152 5.24 -9.30 -11.61
C ILE A 152 6.75 -9.46 -11.54
N GLN A 153 7.41 -9.68 -12.68
CA GLN A 153 8.86 -9.83 -12.77
C GLN A 153 9.59 -8.60 -12.22
N ASN A 154 9.16 -7.39 -12.61
CA ASN A 154 9.73 -6.15 -12.12
C ASN A 154 9.51 -5.95 -10.61
N LYS A 155 8.33 -6.32 -10.09
CA LYS A 155 8.02 -6.24 -8.66
C LYS A 155 8.99 -7.08 -7.82
N TYR A 156 9.35 -8.27 -8.30
CA TYR A 156 10.18 -9.21 -7.58
C TYR A 156 11.67 -9.18 -7.98
N ASN A 157 12.11 -8.18 -8.75
CA ASN A 157 13.51 -8.06 -9.18
C ASN A 157 14.50 -7.85 -8.03
N HIS A 158 14.04 -7.35 -6.88
CA HIS A 158 14.86 -7.14 -5.68
C HIS A 158 15.01 -8.40 -4.81
N LEU A 159 14.31 -9.48 -5.13
CA LEU A 159 14.40 -10.73 -4.37
C LEU A 159 15.60 -11.58 -4.80
N PRO A 160 16.16 -12.37 -3.88
CA PRO A 160 17.10 -13.44 -4.19
C PRO A 160 16.62 -14.34 -5.35
N PRO A 161 17.52 -14.81 -6.24
CA PRO A 161 17.13 -15.56 -7.44
C PRO A 161 16.31 -16.83 -7.17
N ASP A 162 16.61 -17.52 -6.07
CA ASP A 162 15.93 -18.70 -5.54
C ASP A 162 14.48 -18.39 -5.12
N GLN A 163 14.27 -17.30 -4.38
CA GLN A 163 12.93 -16.84 -4.00
C GLN A 163 12.12 -16.38 -5.21
N LYS A 164 12.78 -15.70 -6.15
CA LYS A 164 12.17 -15.21 -7.38
C LYS A 164 11.67 -16.35 -8.27
N GLN A 165 12.49 -17.38 -8.50
CA GLN A 165 12.08 -18.54 -9.28
C GLN A 165 10.91 -19.28 -8.64
N LEU A 166 10.93 -19.42 -7.32
CA LEU A 166 9.90 -20.14 -6.57
C LEU A 166 8.55 -19.42 -6.60
N ILE A 167 8.55 -18.09 -6.47
CA ILE A 167 7.33 -17.26 -6.63
C ILE A 167 6.79 -17.36 -8.05
N LEU A 168 7.64 -17.26 -9.08
CA LEU A 168 7.22 -17.36 -10.49
C LEU A 168 6.66 -18.74 -10.83
N GLN A 169 7.26 -19.81 -10.31
CA GLN A 169 6.75 -21.17 -10.45
C GLN A 169 5.38 -21.32 -9.79
N THR A 170 5.23 -20.83 -8.55
CA THR A 170 3.97 -20.91 -7.78
C THR A 170 2.84 -20.12 -8.45
N ILE A 171 3.14 -18.97 -9.06
CA ILE A 171 2.15 -18.18 -9.82
C ILE A 171 1.74 -18.86 -11.13
N SER A 172 2.62 -19.68 -11.70
CA SER A 172 2.38 -20.40 -12.96
C SER A 172 1.61 -21.72 -12.78
N MET A 173 1.42 -22.20 -11.55
CA MET A 173 0.68 -23.43 -11.23
C MET A 173 -0.81 -23.27 -11.53
N ARG A 174 -1.39 -24.24 -12.25
CA ARG A 174 -2.81 -24.26 -12.66
C ARG A 174 -3.71 -24.91 -11.62
N ASP A 175 -3.21 -25.91 -10.92
CA ASP A 175 -4.00 -26.59 -9.92
C ASP A 175 -3.97 -25.81 -8.61
N LYS A 176 -5.16 -25.52 -8.08
CA LYS A 176 -5.33 -24.72 -6.86
C LYS A 176 -4.80 -25.46 -5.62
N ASN A 177 -4.91 -26.78 -5.59
CA ASN A 177 -4.39 -27.61 -4.50
C ASN A 177 -2.86 -27.69 -4.57
N GLU A 178 -2.29 -27.89 -5.76
CA GLU A 178 -0.83 -27.85 -5.96
C GLU A 178 -0.25 -26.49 -5.59
N LYS A 179 -0.94 -25.40 -5.98
CA LYS A 179 -0.55 -24.04 -5.61
C LYS A 179 -0.58 -23.84 -4.10
N ASN A 180 -1.65 -24.26 -3.43
CA ASN A 180 -1.75 -24.14 -1.96
C ASN A 180 -0.70 -24.99 -1.25
N GLN A 181 -0.40 -26.18 -1.78
CA GLN A 181 0.64 -27.05 -1.26
C GLN A 181 2.04 -26.44 -1.46
N ALA A 182 2.32 -25.89 -2.64
CA ALA A 182 3.55 -25.19 -2.94
C ALA A 182 3.73 -23.95 -2.05
N ILE A 183 2.67 -23.17 -1.84
CA ILE A 183 2.66 -22.04 -0.90
C ILE A 183 2.99 -22.52 0.51
N SER A 184 2.35 -23.60 0.98
CA SER A 184 2.60 -24.14 2.33
C SER A 184 4.03 -24.66 2.55
N ALA A 185 4.72 -25.01 1.46
CA ALA A 185 6.11 -25.48 1.47
C ALA A 185 7.15 -24.36 1.44
N LEU A 186 6.74 -23.10 1.24
CA LEU A 186 7.66 -21.96 1.24
C LEU A 186 8.12 -21.62 2.66
N PRO A 187 9.28 -20.98 2.82
CA PRO A 187 9.64 -20.32 4.08
C PRO A 187 8.51 -19.40 4.56
N LYS A 188 8.23 -19.37 5.87
CA LYS A 188 7.08 -18.62 6.43
C LYS A 188 7.09 -17.13 6.07
N ASP A 189 8.28 -16.56 5.98
CA ASP A 189 8.60 -15.21 5.52
C ASP A 189 8.41 -15.00 4.00
N THR A 190 8.09 -16.05 3.24
CA THR A 190 7.70 -16.00 1.82
C THR A 190 6.23 -16.37 1.62
N GLN A 191 5.64 -17.18 2.51
CA GLN A 191 4.22 -17.60 2.43
C GLN A 191 3.26 -16.41 2.41
N TRP A 192 3.50 -15.40 3.24
CA TRP A 192 2.66 -14.19 3.32
C TRP A 192 2.72 -13.35 2.03
N MET A 193 3.82 -13.44 1.26
CA MET A 193 3.97 -12.72 -0.01
C MET A 193 3.03 -13.26 -1.10
N ILE A 194 2.53 -14.50 -0.93
CA ILE A 194 1.60 -15.16 -1.85
C ILE A 194 0.18 -15.25 -1.26
N ASN A 195 0.05 -15.30 0.08
CA ASN A 195 -1.23 -15.42 0.78
C ASN A 195 -2.01 -14.12 1.01
N ALA A 196 -1.52 -12.98 0.50
CA ALA A 196 -2.34 -11.78 0.35
C ALA A 196 -3.48 -12.06 -0.65
N LYS A 197 -4.59 -12.58 -0.14
CA LYS A 197 -5.84 -12.74 -0.87
C LYS A 197 -6.18 -11.42 -1.57
N GLU A 198 -6.59 -11.54 -2.83
CA GLU A 198 -7.01 -10.48 -3.78
C GLU A 198 -6.00 -10.05 -4.86
N VAL A 199 -4.97 -10.86 -5.15
CA VAL A 199 -4.46 -10.92 -6.54
C VAL A 199 -5.21 -12.02 -7.27
N THR A 200 -6.36 -11.62 -7.82
CA THR A 200 -7.23 -12.33 -8.79
C THR A 200 -8.24 -13.33 -8.21
N THR A 201 -9.50 -12.91 -8.18
CA THR A 201 -10.70 -13.77 -8.13
C THR A 201 -10.97 -14.53 -9.44
N ALA A 202 -10.11 -14.36 -10.46
CA ALA A 202 -10.15 -15.14 -11.69
C ALA A 202 -8.72 -15.64 -11.98
N PRO A 203 -8.46 -16.95 -11.99
CA PRO A 203 -7.16 -17.46 -12.37
C PRO A 203 -6.67 -16.90 -13.71
N ILE A 204 -5.36 -16.73 -13.87
CA ILE A 204 -4.71 -16.20 -15.09
C ILE A 204 -5.11 -16.99 -16.36
N TRP A 205 -5.60 -18.21 -16.20
CA TRP A 205 -6.08 -19.09 -17.26
C TRP A 205 -7.59 -19.01 -17.58
N GLU A 206 -8.37 -18.20 -16.86
CA GLU A 206 -9.77 -17.86 -17.22
C GLU A 206 -9.87 -16.69 -18.23
N PHE A 207 -8.74 -16.24 -18.77
CA PHE A 207 -8.62 -15.22 -19.82
C PHE A 207 -7.99 -15.78 -21.08
#